data_AF-N8XLS0-F1
#
_entry.id   AF-N8XLS0-F1
#
_cell.length_a   1.000
_cell.length_b   1.000
_cell.length_c   1.000
_cell.angle_alpha   90.00
_cell.angle_beta   90.00
_cell.angle_gamma   90.00
#
_symmetry.space_group_name_H-M   'P 1'
#
loop_
_entity.id
_entity.type
_entity.pdbx_description
1 polymer ?
#
loop_
_entity_poly.entity_id
_entity_poly.type
_entity_poly.pdbx_seq_one_letter_code
_entity_poly.pdbx_strand_id
1 'polypeptide(L)'
;MSMYSFGGNLTQAQFEKVAGDMMFNMLDSSKRADQALEKNNIKEFTKHQCRLLNILEDMQDISKENKGLNKAYDLKLLADERLREENARMAEGGADKDSVCSYSVS
;
A
#
# COMPACT_ATOMS: atom_id res chain seq x y z
N MET A 1 -0.57 11.42 -5.50
CA MET A 1 -1.87 11.84 -4.95
C MET A 1 -2.36 10.72 -4.05
N SER A 2 -2.43 10.94 -2.73
CA SER A 2 -3.01 9.95 -1.80
C SER A 2 -4.47 9.71 -2.18
N MET A 3 -4.88 8.44 -2.28
CA MET A 3 -6.26 8.08 -2.65
C MET A 3 -7.25 8.33 -1.49
N TYR A 4 -6.74 8.60 -0.30
CA TYR A 4 -7.50 8.68 0.94
C TYR A 4 -7.16 9.98 1.68
N SER A 5 -7.69 11.11 1.20
CA SER A 5 -7.65 12.36 1.97
C SER A 5 -8.78 12.37 3.00
N PHE A 6 -8.51 11.83 4.19
CA PHE A 6 -9.45 11.90 5.32
C PHE A 6 -9.06 13.07 6.22
N GLY A 7 -9.76 14.20 6.08
CA GLY A 7 -9.66 15.29 7.04
C GLY A 7 -10.33 14.90 8.36
N GLY A 8 -9.52 14.68 9.41
CA GLY A 8 -9.96 14.57 10.81
C GLY A 8 -9.99 13.15 11.40
N ASN A 9 -9.84 13.08 12.73
CA ASN A 9 -9.89 11.83 13.51
C ASN A 9 -11.20 11.07 13.22
N LEU A 10 -11.06 9.82 12.76
CA LEU A 10 -12.17 8.92 12.48
C LEU A 10 -12.80 8.41 13.78
N THR A 11 -14.08 8.03 13.71
CA THR A 11 -14.67 7.16 14.73
C THR A 11 -14.12 5.73 14.57
N GLN A 12 -14.21 4.91 15.62
CA GLN A 12 -13.77 3.50 15.57
C GLN A 12 -14.38 2.73 14.39
N ALA A 13 -15.69 2.87 14.16
CA ALA A 13 -16.38 2.19 13.06
C ALA A 13 -15.93 2.68 11.68
N GLN A 14 -15.66 3.98 11.53
CA GLN A 14 -15.12 4.53 10.28
C GLN A 14 -13.71 4.02 10.03
N PHE A 15 -12.86 4.01 11.05
CA PHE A 15 -11.50 3.50 10.96
C PHE A 15 -11.46 2.03 10.57
N GLU A 16 -12.24 1.18 11.24
CA GLU A 16 -12.28 -0.26 10.92
C GLU A 16 -12.75 -0.52 9.49
N LYS A 17 -13.72 0.26 9.00
CA LYS A 17 -14.16 0.19 7.61
C LYS A 17 -13.04 0.58 6.65
N VAL A 18 -12.42 1.74 6.85
CA VAL A 18 -11.34 2.23 5.97
C VAL A 18 -10.14 1.29 6.00
N ALA A 19 -9.72 0.83 7.18
CA ALA A 19 -8.64 -0.14 7.34
C ALA A 19 -8.98 -1.46 6.62
N GLY A 20 -10.22 -1.94 6.73
CA GLY A 20 -10.72 -3.11 6.00
C GLY A 20 -10.61 -2.94 4.48
N ASP A 21 -11.08 -1.81 3.96
CA ASP A 21 -11.02 -1.49 2.53
C ASP A 21 -9.57 -1.36 2.04
N MET A 22 -8.69 -0.75 2.84
CA MET A 22 -7.25 -0.65 2.53
C MET A 22 -6.58 -2.03 2.50
N MET A 23 -6.82 -2.88 3.49
CA MET A 23 -6.29 -4.25 3.51
C MET A 23 -6.76 -5.06 2.30
N PHE A 24 -8.05 -4.96 1.94
CA PHE A 24 -8.58 -5.62 0.75
C PHE A 24 -7.87 -5.14 -0.52
N ASN A 25 -7.75 -3.83 -0.71
CA ASN A 25 -7.09 -3.25 -1.87
C ASN A 25 -5.59 -3.57 -1.94
N MET A 26 -4.91 -3.66 -0.79
CA MET A 26 -3.52 -4.09 -0.67
C MET A 26 -3.37 -5.53 -1.17
N LEU A 27 -4.21 -6.46 -0.68
CA LEU A 27 -4.17 -7.86 -1.10
C LEU A 27 -4.49 -8.04 -2.59
N ASP A 28 -5.51 -7.34 -3.11
CA ASP A 28 -5.84 -7.37 -4.54
C ASP A 28 -4.69 -6.81 -5.39
N SER A 29 -4.07 -5.71 -4.96
CA SER A 29 -2.93 -5.12 -5.68
C SER A 29 -1.71 -6.04 -5.68
N SER A 30 -1.36 -6.64 -4.54
CA SER A 30 -0.28 -7.64 -4.45
C SER A 30 -0.53 -8.81 -5.39
N LYS A 31 -1.74 -9.40 -5.33
CA LYS A 31 -2.09 -10.54 -6.18
C LYS A 31 -2.00 -10.21 -7.67
N ARG A 32 -2.46 -9.02 -8.07
CA ARG A 32 -2.40 -8.59 -9.48
C ARG A 32 -0.98 -8.28 -9.93
N ALA A 33 -0.12 -7.76 -9.06
CA ALA A 33 1.29 -7.59 -9.35
C ALA A 33 1.94 -8.96 -9.63
N ASP A 34 1.75 -9.94 -8.75
CA ASP A 34 2.29 -11.29 -8.93
C ASP A 34 1.79 -11.95 -10.23
N GLN A 35 0.48 -11.86 -10.51
CA GLN A 35 -0.10 -12.38 -11.76
C GLN A 35 0.45 -11.67 -13.02
N ALA A 36 0.77 -10.39 -12.95
CA ALA A 36 1.36 -9.67 -14.06
C ALA A 36 2.82 -10.10 -14.27
N LEU A 37 3.55 -10.36 -13.19
CA LEU A 37 4.91 -10.88 -13.23
C LEU A 37 4.97 -12.29 -13.84
N GLU A 38 4.07 -13.19 -13.42
CA GLU A 38 3.93 -14.54 -14.00
C GLU A 38 3.69 -14.51 -15.52
N LYS A 39 3.02 -13.46 -16.01
CA LYS A 39 2.72 -13.24 -17.43
C LYS A 39 3.80 -12.44 -18.17
N ASN A 40 4.91 -12.11 -17.51
CA ASN A 40 5.94 -11.20 -18.02
C ASN A 40 5.40 -9.83 -18.49
N ASN A 41 4.27 -9.37 -17.92
CA ASN A 41 3.68 -8.08 -18.22
C ASN A 41 4.19 -7.01 -17.25
N ILE A 42 5.36 -6.46 -17.57
CA ILE A 42 6.07 -5.50 -16.71
C ILE A 42 5.27 -4.21 -16.48
N LYS A 43 4.48 -3.76 -17.47
CA LYS A 43 3.64 -2.56 -17.34
C LYS A 43 2.53 -2.75 -16.31
N GLU A 44 1.79 -3.85 -16.37
CA GLU A 44 0.76 -4.11 -15.35
C GLU A 44 1.38 -4.47 -13.99
N PHE A 45 2.55 -5.12 -13.96
CA PHE A 45 3.28 -5.36 -12.72
C PHE A 45 3.63 -4.04 -12.01
N THR A 46 4.32 -3.13 -12.69
CA THR A 46 4.75 -1.84 -12.11
C THR A 46 3.57 -0.98 -11.67
N LYS A 47 2.47 -1.00 -12.40
CA LYS A 47 1.20 -0.35 -12.01
C LYS A 47 0.62 -0.91 -10.73
N HIS A 48 0.52 -2.24 -10.61
CA HIS A 48 -0.01 -2.86 -9.39
C HIS A 48 0.95 -2.77 -8.22
N GLN A 49 2.26 -2.83 -8.46
CA GLN A 49 3.29 -2.62 -7.45
C GLN A 49 3.26 -1.17 -6.91
N CYS A 50 3.18 -0.17 -7.78
CA CYS A 50 3.05 1.23 -7.35
C CYS A 50 1.77 1.45 -6.52
N ARG A 51 0.65 0.86 -6.96
CA ARG A 51 -0.61 0.93 -6.20
C ARG A 51 -0.49 0.29 -4.82
N LEU A 52 0.16 -0.88 -4.71
CA LEU A 52 0.44 -1.54 -3.45
C LEU A 52 1.23 -0.63 -2.50
N LEU A 53 2.34 -0.06 -2.97
CA LEU A 53 3.19 0.82 -2.17
C LEU A 53 2.44 2.05 -1.65
N ASN A 54 1.60 2.67 -2.50
CA ASN A 54 0.77 3.81 -2.08
C ASN A 54 -0.27 3.43 -1.02
N ILE A 55 -0.91 2.26 -1.14
CA ILE A 55 -1.87 1.78 -0.13
C ILE A 55 -1.17 1.57 1.21
N LEU A 56 0.03 0.98 1.21
CA LEU A 56 0.76 0.74 2.45
C LEU A 56 1.18 2.05 3.13
N GLU A 57 1.60 3.07 2.37
CA GLU A 57 1.86 4.40 2.93
C GLU A 57 0.60 5.06 3.48
N ASP A 58 -0.52 4.98 2.74
CA ASP A 58 -1.82 5.48 3.21
C ASP A 58 -2.26 4.76 4.51
N MET A 59 -1.96 3.45 4.66
CA MET A 59 -2.19 2.69 5.90
C MET A 59 -1.32 3.20 7.05
N GLN A 60 -0.05 3.53 6.81
CA GLN A 60 0.81 4.12 7.85
C GLN A 60 0.26 5.48 8.31
N ASP A 61 -0.14 6.32 7.37
CA ASP A 61 -0.55 7.69 7.66
C ASP A 61 -1.90 7.72 8.38
N ILE A 62 -2.89 6.95 7.92
CA ILE A 62 -4.17 6.86 8.61
C ILE A 62 -4.04 6.29 10.02
N SER A 63 -3.14 5.32 10.23
CA SER A 63 -2.85 4.79 11.56
C SER A 63 -2.19 5.80 12.48
N LYS A 64 -1.27 6.64 11.97
CA LYS A 64 -0.62 7.70 12.76
C LYS A 64 -1.63 8.76 13.18
N GLU A 65 -2.50 9.17 12.26
CA GLU A 65 -3.57 10.13 12.50
C GLU A 65 -4.59 9.60 13.51
N ASN A 66 -4.85 8.29 13.51
CA ASN A 66 -5.86 7.65 14.34
C ASN A 66 -5.28 6.76 15.46
N LYS A 67 -4.09 7.08 15.97
CA LYS A 67 -3.33 6.26 16.95
C LYS A 67 -4.09 5.86 18.24
N GLY A 68 -5.17 6.56 18.58
CA GLY A 68 -6.02 6.26 19.73
C GLY A 68 -7.11 5.22 19.47
N LEU A 69 -7.29 4.79 18.22
CA LEU A 69 -8.29 3.80 17.82
C LEU A 69 -7.74 2.39 17.92
N ASN A 70 -8.64 1.45 18.21
CA ASN A 70 -8.29 0.04 18.28
C ASN A 70 -7.81 -0.44 16.90
N LYS A 71 -6.76 -1.27 16.89
CA LYS A 71 -6.05 -1.80 15.70
C LYS A 71 -5.27 -0.78 14.88
N ALA A 72 -5.24 0.51 15.24
CA ALA A 72 -4.41 1.48 14.51
C ALA A 72 -2.92 1.14 14.57
N TYR A 73 -2.46 0.68 15.74
CA TYR A 73 -1.09 0.19 15.92
C TYR A 73 -0.81 -1.04 15.05
N ASP A 74 -1.68 -2.05 15.08
CA ASP A 74 -1.51 -3.29 14.31
C ASP A 74 -1.49 -3.02 12.80
N LEU A 75 -2.38 -2.14 12.32
CA LEU A 75 -2.44 -1.73 10.92
C LEU A 75 -1.13 -1.03 10.49
N LYS A 76 -0.57 -0.18 11.37
CA LYS A 76 0.71 0.47 11.11
C LYS A 76 1.84 -0.55 11.05
N LEU A 77 1.91 -1.48 12.01
CA LEU A 77 2.94 -2.50 12.07
C LEU A 77 2.94 -3.37 10.81
N LEU A 78 1.74 -3.80 10.38
CA LEU A 78 1.57 -4.55 9.14
C LEU A 78 2.07 -3.74 7.92
N ALA A 79 1.71 -2.46 7.83
CA ALA A 79 2.13 -1.61 6.73
C ALA A 79 3.65 -1.38 6.72
N ASP A 80 4.26 -1.15 7.89
CA ASP A 80 5.70 -0.98 8.07
C ASP A 80 6.48 -2.24 7.62
N GLU A 81 6.05 -3.42 8.09
CA GLU A 81 6.66 -4.69 7.75
C GLU A 81 6.58 -4.95 6.25
N ARG A 82 5.40 -4.74 5.67
CA ARG A 82 5.20 -5.02 4.25
C ARG A 82 5.91 -4.03 3.34
N LEU A 83 5.94 -2.73 3.68
CA LEU A 83 6.75 -1.75 2.92
C LEU A 83 8.22 -2.10 2.95
N ARG A 84 8.74 -2.54 4.09
CA ARG A 84 10.14 -2.97 4.21
C ARG A 84 10.44 -4.16 3.30
N GLU A 85 9.54 -5.15 3.24
CA GLU A 85 9.67 -6.31 2.36
C GLU A 85 9.61 -5.92 0.87
N GLU A 86 8.63 -5.12 0.47
CA GLU A 86 8.51 -4.68 -0.93
C GLU A 86 9.71 -3.81 -1.36
N ASN A 87 10.19 -2.92 -0.49
CA ASN A 87 11.39 -2.12 -0.76
C ASN A 87 12.65 -2.97 -0.88
N ALA A 88 12.80 -4.02 -0.05
CA ALA A 88 13.92 -4.96 -0.18
C ALA A 88 13.86 -5.72 -1.51
N ARG A 89 12.69 -6.22 -1.90
CA ARG A 89 12.50 -6.90 -3.20
C ARG A 89 12.80 -5.98 -4.39
N MET A 90 12.38 -4.72 -4.34
CA MET A 90 12.68 -3.75 -5.39
C MET A 90 14.18 -3.43 -5.45
N ALA A 91 14.82 -3.26 -4.29
CA ALA A 91 16.26 -3.00 -4.21
C ALA A 91 17.11 -4.14 -4.77
N GLU A 92 16.69 -5.41 -4.60
CA GLU A 92 17.33 -6.56 -5.25
C GLU A 92 17.29 -6.46 -6.79
N GLY A 93 16.24 -5.84 -7.33
CA GLY A 93 16.08 -5.55 -8.77
C GLY A 93 16.67 -4.21 -9.22
N GLY A 94 17.33 -3.45 -8.34
CA GLY A 94 17.85 -2.12 -8.64
C GLY A 94 16.77 -1.05 -8.88
N ALA A 95 15.56 -1.28 -8.39
CA ALA A 95 14.43 -0.36 -8.49
C ALA A 95 14.10 0.25 -7.12
N ASP A 96 13.46 1.40 -7.15
CA ASP A 96 12.87 2.08 -6.01
C ASP A 96 11.41 2.44 -6.32
N LYS A 97 10.71 3.01 -5.33
CA LYS A 97 9.31 3.38 -5.52
C LYS A 97 9.14 4.39 -6.67
N ASP A 98 9.99 5.40 -6.75
CA ASP A 98 9.84 6.47 -7.74
C ASP A 98 10.00 5.94 -9.16
N SER A 99 10.99 5.06 -9.40
CA SER A 99 11.18 4.37 -10.67
C SER A 99 10.00 3.45 -11.00
N VAL A 100 9.51 2.63 -10.06
CA VAL A 100 8.35 1.75 -10.27
C VAL A 100 7.09 2.54 -10.57
N CYS A 101 6.84 3.62 -9.82
CA CYS A 101 5.67 4.47 -10.01
C CYS A 101 5.77 5.31 -11.29
N SER A 102 6.95 5.76 -11.70
CA SER A 102 7.12 6.47 -12.98
C SER A 102 6.77 5.58 -14.19
N TYR A 103 7.15 4.29 -14.13
CA TYR A 103 6.86 3.32 -15.19
C TYR A 103 5.36 2.97 -15.27
N SER A 104 4.62 3.13 -14.17
CA SER A 104 3.17 2.90 -14.16
C SER A 104 2.37 3.93 -14.96
N VAL A 105 2.95 5.11 -15.21
CA VAL A 105 2.29 6.23 -15.91
C VAL A 105 2.62 6.26 -17.41
N SER A 106 3.63 5.48 -17.84
CA SER A 106 4.04 5.27 -19.24
C SER A 106 3.30 4.10 -19.90
#